data_AF-A0A9P4NWA9-F1
#
_entry.id   AF-A0A9P4NWA9-F1
#
_cell.length_a   1.000
_cell.length_b   1.000
_cell.length_c   1.000
_cell.angle_alpha   90.00
_cell.angle_beta   90.00
_cell.angle_gamma   90.00
#
_symmetry.space_group_name_H-M   'P 1'
#
loop_
_entity.id
_entity.type
_entity.pdbx_description
1 polymer ?
#
loop_
_entity_poly.entity_id
_entity_poly.type
_entity_poly.pdbx_seq_one_letter_code
_entity_poly.pdbx_strand_id
1 'polypeptide(L)'
;MDENSTQDNDFRTGFASLKTSTAAIEKHAKIIEAQREALLAFKPQEDTTNQPPSFSRQNEQESSRLIFELADLLHSTKAQLSEAEQQSNQAIQKLNSIATERLAADDQVLEALSGLAAQALRPQETSVNIETAEKWCQALASLREQEARARVEIIYHDELSRETQNDHSEMETSATENDMNELQEELQTLRSEIGSIVQMVIGHEIRDPLLRNIQSHENHSTQSRMEWSEYVTSTLEHLIAQLETISDQAVDLRSYTSAIHEFRPLISATETESYPQQSVSSSATNAASSPSENSSNKSKFLESRSATTVSAIPQVLRRLDQDQDLTASSPRSEVLQALGESTMESISKLRAQYSAAESATLENLEKSLGEKQRDVRGITQKIHANSDGSDEVILIDKALDAKLQGLNDSVDEIAMALEKTNMSLKDQPAVRSSVLKSRWLVNK
;
A
#
# COMPACT_ATOMS: atom_id res chain seq x y z
N MET A 1 -62.92 -42.26 -34.16
CA MET A 1 -62.53 -43.16 -35.26
C MET A 1 -61.23 -42.59 -35.83
N ASP A 2 -60.21 -42.43 -34.98
CA ASP A 2 -59.09 -41.50 -35.24
C ASP A 2 -57.71 -42.10 -34.90
N GLU A 3 -57.60 -43.42 -34.76
CA GLU A 3 -56.32 -44.12 -34.54
C GLU A 3 -55.73 -44.74 -35.82
N ASN A 4 -56.51 -44.92 -36.89
CA ASN A 4 -56.00 -45.47 -38.16
C ASN A 4 -55.33 -44.42 -39.06
N SER A 5 -55.61 -43.13 -38.86
CA SER A 5 -55.03 -42.07 -39.70
C SER A 5 -53.64 -41.64 -39.25
N THR A 6 -53.26 -41.88 -37.98
CA THR A 6 -51.92 -41.57 -37.45
C THR A 6 -50.92 -42.64 -37.85
N GLN A 7 -51.29 -43.93 -37.79
CA GLN A 7 -50.45 -45.02 -38.28
C GLN A 7 -50.08 -44.87 -39.75
N ASP A 8 -51.04 -44.54 -40.62
CA ASP A 8 -50.77 -44.44 -42.06
C ASP A 8 -49.87 -43.23 -42.40
N ASN A 9 -49.96 -42.15 -41.62
CA ASN A 9 -49.06 -41.01 -41.75
C ASN A 9 -47.66 -41.31 -41.19
N ASP A 10 -47.55 -42.11 -40.14
CA ASP A 10 -46.27 -42.57 -39.58
C ASP A 10 -45.56 -43.55 -40.51
N PHE A 11 -46.30 -44.43 -41.20
CA PHE A 11 -45.74 -45.27 -42.26
C PHE A 11 -45.27 -44.43 -43.45
N ARG A 12 -46.03 -43.40 -43.83
CA ARG A 12 -45.66 -42.52 -44.95
C ARG A 12 -44.47 -41.62 -44.63
N THR A 13 -44.38 -41.10 -43.41
CA THR A 13 -43.22 -40.33 -42.94
C THR A 13 -42.01 -41.24 -42.74
N GLY A 14 -42.20 -42.46 -42.23
CA GLY A 14 -41.17 -43.49 -42.16
C GLY A 14 -40.59 -43.84 -43.53
N PHE A 15 -41.44 -44.01 -44.54
CA PHE A 15 -41.00 -44.29 -45.91
C PHE A 15 -40.28 -43.10 -46.55
N ALA A 16 -40.76 -41.87 -46.32
CA ALA A 16 -40.10 -40.65 -46.79
C ALA A 16 -38.74 -40.44 -46.11
N SER A 17 -38.65 -40.70 -44.80
CA SER A 17 -37.40 -40.66 -44.03
C SER A 17 -36.43 -41.73 -44.51
N LEU A 18 -36.90 -42.96 -44.74
CA LEU A 18 -36.09 -44.04 -45.28
C LEU A 18 -35.53 -43.69 -46.65
N LYS A 19 -36.37 -43.19 -47.58
CA LYS A 19 -35.94 -42.76 -48.91
C LYS A 19 -34.91 -41.64 -48.85
N THR A 20 -35.09 -40.70 -47.93
CA THR A 20 -34.13 -39.60 -47.70
C THR A 20 -32.81 -40.13 -47.16
N SER A 21 -32.86 -41.07 -46.21
CA SER A 21 -31.67 -41.74 -45.67
C SER A 21 -30.94 -42.57 -46.74
N THR A 22 -31.66 -43.31 -47.58
CA THR A 22 -31.05 -44.06 -48.69
C THR A 22 -30.39 -43.14 -49.71
N ALA A 23 -31.02 -42.01 -50.05
CA ALA A 23 -30.43 -41.01 -50.94
C ALA A 23 -29.18 -40.34 -50.33
N ALA A 24 -29.19 -40.09 -49.01
CA ALA A 24 -28.02 -39.58 -48.31
C ALA A 24 -26.87 -40.60 -48.31
N ILE A 25 -27.16 -41.89 -48.04
CA ILE A 25 -26.17 -42.97 -48.07
C ILE A 25 -25.56 -43.11 -49.47
N GLU A 26 -26.36 -43.03 -50.54
CA GLU A 26 -25.85 -43.10 -51.91
C GLU A 26 -24.93 -41.91 -52.24
N LYS A 27 -25.28 -40.71 -51.77
CA LYS A 27 -24.41 -39.53 -51.92
C LYS A 27 -23.10 -39.69 -51.15
N HIS A 28 -23.15 -40.21 -49.92
CA HIS A 28 -21.96 -40.51 -49.14
C HIS A 28 -21.11 -41.60 -49.79
N ALA A 29 -21.72 -42.64 -50.36
CA ALA A 29 -21.02 -43.70 -51.09
C ALA A 29 -20.29 -43.13 -52.32
N LYS A 30 -20.93 -42.24 -53.09
CA LYS A 30 -20.29 -41.55 -54.23
C LYS A 30 -19.13 -40.66 -53.80
N ILE A 31 -19.25 -39.97 -52.66
CA ILE A 31 -18.16 -39.14 -52.12
C ILE A 31 -16.99 -40.04 -51.69
N ILE A 32 -17.26 -41.15 -51.02
CA ILE A 32 -16.21 -42.11 -50.61
C ILE A 32 -15.55 -42.75 -51.84
N GLU A 33 -16.32 -43.04 -52.89
CA GLU A 33 -15.79 -43.57 -54.15
C GLU A 33 -14.92 -42.54 -54.88
N ALA A 34 -15.35 -41.28 -54.94
CA ALA A 34 -14.53 -40.19 -55.48
C ALA A 34 -13.27 -39.91 -54.63
N GLN A 35 -13.38 -40.00 -53.30
CA GLN A 35 -12.23 -39.90 -52.40
C GLN A 35 -11.29 -41.09 -52.55
N ARG A 36 -11.82 -42.31 -52.74
CA ARG A 36 -11.03 -43.51 -53.02
C ARG A 36 -10.33 -43.41 -54.38
N GLU A 37 -11.00 -42.90 -55.39
CA GLU A 37 -10.44 -42.68 -56.73
C GLU A 37 -9.35 -41.59 -56.69
N ALA A 38 -9.58 -40.49 -55.97
CA ALA A 38 -8.55 -39.48 -55.72
C ALA A 38 -7.36 -40.05 -54.93
N LEU A 39 -7.60 -40.86 -53.88
CA LEU A 39 -6.54 -41.52 -53.13
C LEU A 39 -5.80 -42.57 -53.95
N LEU A 40 -6.46 -43.24 -54.90
CA LEU A 40 -5.80 -44.12 -55.86
C LEU A 40 -4.99 -43.34 -56.90
N ALA A 41 -5.44 -42.13 -57.28
CA ALA A 41 -4.66 -41.22 -58.11
C ALA A 41 -3.45 -40.62 -57.38
N PHE A 42 -3.55 -40.43 -56.06
CA PHE A 42 -2.45 -39.99 -55.19
C PHE A 42 -1.58 -41.15 -54.68
N LYS A 43 -2.02 -42.40 -54.83
CA LYS A 43 -1.18 -43.55 -54.52
C LYS A 43 -0.08 -43.58 -55.57
N PRO A 44 1.18 -43.28 -55.22
CA PRO A 44 2.25 -43.33 -56.20
C PRO A 44 2.29 -44.75 -56.76
N GLN A 45 2.22 -44.87 -58.09
CA GLN A 45 2.63 -46.09 -58.75
C GLN A 45 4.07 -46.36 -58.29
N GLU A 46 4.24 -47.37 -57.46
CA GLU A 46 5.51 -47.80 -56.88
C GLU A 46 6.50 -48.37 -57.91
N ASP A 47 6.21 -48.22 -59.20
CA ASP A 47 7.07 -48.71 -60.27
C ASP A 47 7.50 -47.55 -61.18
N THR A 48 8.82 -47.33 -61.14
CA THR A 48 9.67 -46.64 -62.11
C THR A 48 9.93 -45.13 -61.92
N THR A 49 10.98 -44.88 -61.14
CA THR A 49 12.11 -43.99 -61.45
C THR A 49 11.90 -42.48 -61.59
N ASN A 50 12.64 -41.77 -60.73
CA ASN A 50 13.15 -40.39 -60.87
C ASN A 50 12.36 -39.27 -60.20
N GLN A 51 12.19 -39.34 -58.87
CA GLN A 51 12.58 -38.16 -58.10
C GLN A 51 14.11 -38.14 -58.02
N PRO A 52 14.78 -37.00 -58.27
CA PRO A 52 16.23 -36.92 -58.14
C PRO A 52 16.64 -37.35 -56.72
N PRO A 53 17.64 -38.24 -56.53
CA PRO A 53 18.13 -38.61 -55.21
C PRO A 53 18.66 -37.41 -54.41
N SER A 54 18.82 -36.24 -55.05
CA SER A 54 19.13 -34.97 -54.38
C SER A 54 17.99 -34.43 -53.52
N PHE A 55 16.72 -34.57 -53.92
CA PHE A 55 15.59 -34.01 -53.16
C PHE A 55 15.29 -34.79 -51.88
N SER A 56 15.31 -36.13 -51.92
CA SER A 56 15.15 -36.95 -50.70
C SER A 56 16.30 -36.73 -49.72
N ARG A 57 17.54 -36.67 -50.22
CA ARG A 57 18.72 -36.42 -49.39
C ARG A 57 18.75 -35.00 -48.81
N GLN A 58 18.32 -33.99 -49.57
CA GLN A 58 18.16 -32.63 -49.06
C GLN A 58 17.08 -32.57 -47.98
N ASN A 59 15.94 -33.24 -48.18
CA ASN A 59 14.86 -33.24 -47.19
C ASN A 59 15.22 -34.02 -45.92
N GLU A 60 15.98 -35.11 -46.02
CA GLU A 60 16.54 -35.83 -44.87
C GLU A 60 17.60 -34.99 -44.13
N GLN A 61 18.42 -34.23 -44.87
CA GLN A 61 19.41 -33.32 -44.29
C GLN A 61 18.75 -32.10 -43.63
N GLU A 62 17.69 -31.54 -44.23
CA GLU A 62 16.90 -30.45 -43.66
C GLU A 62 16.10 -30.94 -42.45
N SER A 63 15.49 -32.13 -42.51
CA SER A 63 14.78 -32.75 -41.39
C SER A 63 15.72 -33.02 -40.21
N SER A 64 16.88 -33.62 -40.46
CA SER A 64 17.89 -33.83 -39.40
C SER A 64 18.44 -32.53 -38.84
N ARG A 65 18.63 -31.49 -39.67
CA ARG A 65 19.00 -30.15 -39.21
C ARG A 65 17.91 -29.51 -38.35
N LEU A 66 16.64 -29.62 -38.73
CA LEU A 66 15.51 -29.11 -37.95
C LEU A 66 15.34 -29.87 -36.64
N ILE A 67 15.57 -31.18 -36.61
CA ILE A 67 15.57 -31.99 -35.39
C ILE A 67 16.69 -31.53 -34.45
N PHE A 68 17.89 -31.24 -34.99
CA PHE A 68 19.00 -30.72 -34.22
C PHE A 68 18.71 -29.31 -33.67
N GLU A 69 18.23 -28.39 -34.51
CA GLU A 69 17.85 -27.04 -34.10
C GLU A 69 16.69 -27.07 -33.05
N LEU A 70 15.73 -28.00 -33.20
CA LEU A 70 14.66 -28.22 -32.22
C LEU A 70 15.20 -28.77 -30.89
N ALA A 71 16.12 -29.74 -30.94
CA ALA A 71 16.75 -30.30 -29.75
C ALA A 71 17.58 -29.24 -29.01
N ASP A 72 18.32 -28.40 -29.73
CA ASP A 72 19.07 -27.29 -29.17
C ASP A 72 18.15 -26.24 -28.54
N LEU A 73 17.03 -25.89 -29.20
CA LEU A 73 16.04 -24.96 -28.66
C LEU A 73 15.35 -25.54 -27.42
N LEU A 74 15.01 -26.83 -27.42
CA LEU A 74 14.41 -27.51 -26.28
C LEU A 74 15.40 -27.59 -25.10
N HIS A 75 16.68 -27.85 -25.38
CA HIS A 75 17.72 -27.83 -24.36
C HIS A 75 17.91 -26.43 -23.77
N SER A 76 17.94 -25.39 -24.61
CA SER A 76 18.05 -23.99 -24.18
C SER A 76 16.85 -23.54 -23.34
N THR A 77 15.62 -23.84 -23.77
CA THR A 77 14.39 -23.50 -23.04
C THR A 77 14.30 -24.24 -21.70
N LYS A 78 14.76 -25.50 -21.63
CA LYS A 78 14.86 -26.25 -20.37
C LYS A 78 15.87 -25.65 -19.41
N ALA A 79 17.04 -25.21 -19.92
CA ALA A 79 18.03 -24.51 -19.11
C ALA A 79 17.47 -23.19 -18.55
N GLN A 80 16.80 -22.40 -19.40
CA GLN A 80 16.14 -21.15 -18.98
C GLN A 80 15.01 -21.40 -17.97
N LEU A 81 14.20 -22.45 -18.16
CA LEU A 81 13.15 -22.83 -17.21
C LEU A 81 13.74 -23.23 -15.84
N SER A 82 14.81 -24.02 -15.84
CA SER A 82 15.50 -24.42 -14.61
C SER A 82 16.14 -23.22 -13.90
N GLU A 83 16.71 -22.28 -14.64
CA GLU A 83 17.24 -21.03 -14.08
C GLU A 83 16.11 -20.17 -13.51
N ALA A 84 15.01 -19.99 -14.24
CA ALA A 84 13.84 -19.25 -13.79
C ALA A 84 13.23 -19.88 -12.53
N GLU A 85 13.15 -21.21 -12.43
CA GLU A 85 12.70 -21.93 -11.24
C GLU A 85 13.64 -21.69 -10.05
N GLN A 86 14.96 -21.74 -10.27
CA GLN A 86 15.94 -21.46 -9.22
C GLN A 86 15.85 -20.01 -8.74
N GLN A 87 15.76 -19.04 -9.65
CA GLN A 87 15.60 -17.62 -9.33
C GLN A 87 14.28 -17.38 -8.58
N SER A 88 13.20 -18.03 -8.99
CA SER A 88 11.91 -17.96 -8.32
C SER A 88 11.97 -18.51 -6.89
N ASN A 89 12.62 -19.66 -6.69
CA ASN A 89 12.80 -20.25 -5.36
C ASN A 89 13.66 -19.37 -4.45
N GLN A 90 14.72 -18.75 -4.99
CA GLN A 90 15.51 -17.77 -4.24
C GLN A 90 14.69 -16.53 -3.88
N ALA A 91 13.84 -16.04 -4.79
CA ALA A 91 12.96 -14.90 -4.52
C ALA A 91 11.93 -15.23 -3.42
N ILE A 92 11.33 -16.43 -3.43
CA ILE A 92 10.43 -16.89 -2.35
C ILE A 92 11.17 -16.93 -1.01
N GLN A 93 12.38 -17.49 -0.95
CA GLN A 93 13.16 -17.55 0.29
C GLN A 93 13.49 -16.14 0.82
N LYS A 94 13.87 -15.22 -0.06
CA LYS A 94 14.13 -13.82 0.31
C LYS A 94 12.86 -13.12 0.81
N LEU A 95 11.74 -13.28 0.10
CA LEU A 95 10.45 -12.71 0.50
C LEU A 95 10.02 -13.25 1.87
N ASN A 96 10.16 -14.56 2.11
CA ASN A 96 9.85 -15.15 3.42
C ASN A 96 10.74 -14.57 4.52
N SER A 97 12.05 -14.46 4.29
CA SER A 97 12.97 -13.85 5.25
C SER A 97 12.56 -12.42 5.57
N ILE A 98 12.31 -11.60 4.55
CA ILE A 98 11.90 -10.20 4.71
C ILE A 98 10.56 -10.14 5.45
N ALA A 99 9.57 -10.93 5.06
CA ALA A 99 8.26 -10.97 5.69
C ALA A 99 8.37 -11.35 7.18
N THR A 100 9.18 -12.37 7.53
CA THR A 100 9.36 -12.77 8.94
C THR A 100 10.08 -11.71 9.76
N GLU A 101 11.12 -11.07 9.22
CA GLU A 101 11.84 -9.99 9.91
C GLU A 101 10.93 -8.77 10.11
N ARG A 102 10.12 -8.43 9.10
CA ARG A 102 9.20 -7.30 9.16
C ARG A 102 8.05 -7.55 10.12
N LEU A 103 7.39 -8.71 10.05
CA LEU A 103 6.35 -9.07 11.01
C LEU A 103 6.87 -9.08 12.46
N ALA A 104 8.10 -9.55 12.69
CA ALA A 104 8.71 -9.48 14.02
C ALA A 104 8.98 -8.03 14.47
N ALA A 105 9.35 -7.13 13.56
CA ALA A 105 9.51 -5.72 13.86
C ALA A 105 8.15 -5.04 14.13
N ASP A 106 7.12 -5.39 13.36
CA ASP A 106 5.76 -4.88 13.53
C ASP A 106 5.18 -5.34 14.89
N ASP A 107 5.41 -6.59 15.28
CA ASP A 107 5.03 -7.11 16.61
C ASP A 107 5.69 -6.32 17.74
N GLN A 108 6.97 -5.92 17.61
CA GLN A 108 7.64 -5.06 18.59
C GLN A 108 7.02 -3.66 18.66
N VAL A 109 6.63 -3.10 17.50
CA VAL A 109 5.93 -1.81 17.45
C VAL A 109 4.56 -1.92 18.09
N LEU A 110 3.81 -2.99 17.83
CA LEU A 110 2.51 -3.23 18.45
C LEU A 110 2.61 -3.45 19.96
N GLU A 111 3.63 -4.16 20.43
CA GLU A 111 3.93 -4.33 21.85
C GLU A 111 4.21 -2.97 22.51
N ALA A 112 5.07 -2.15 21.89
CA ALA A 112 5.35 -0.79 22.35
C ALA A 112 4.08 0.07 22.36
N LEU A 113 3.27 0.04 21.29
CA LEU A 113 2.01 0.77 21.20
C LEU A 113 1.02 0.32 22.29
N SER A 114 0.97 -0.97 22.63
CA SER A 114 0.10 -1.47 23.71
C SER A 114 0.52 -0.93 25.08
N GLY A 115 1.84 -0.82 25.33
CA GLY A 115 2.39 -0.21 26.53
C GLY A 115 2.10 1.29 26.62
N LEU A 116 2.24 2.00 25.50
CA LEU A 116 1.90 3.42 25.41
C LEU A 116 0.38 3.66 25.54
N ALA A 117 -0.44 2.81 24.93
CA ALA A 117 -1.89 2.89 25.04
C ALA A 117 -2.34 2.72 26.50
N ALA A 118 -1.73 1.79 27.26
CA ALA A 118 -1.98 1.65 28.69
C ALA A 118 -1.63 2.91 29.48
N GLN A 119 -0.59 3.66 29.06
CA GLN A 119 -0.20 4.91 29.67
C GLN A 119 -1.11 6.09 29.26
N ALA A 120 -1.58 6.12 28.01
CA ALA A 120 -2.46 7.16 27.47
C ALA A 120 -3.93 6.98 27.91
N LEU A 121 -4.39 5.75 28.14
CA LEU A 121 -5.73 5.44 28.67
C LEU A 121 -5.80 5.45 30.20
N ARG A 122 -4.67 5.64 30.90
CA ARG A 122 -4.70 5.70 32.37
C ARG A 122 -5.66 6.82 32.78
N PRO A 123 -6.76 6.50 33.48
CA PRO A 123 -7.71 7.52 33.90
C PRO A 123 -6.96 8.50 34.80
N GLN A 124 -7.08 9.78 34.46
CA GLN A 124 -6.45 10.87 35.19
C GLN A 124 -6.98 10.83 36.63
N GLU A 125 -6.13 10.33 37.55
CA GLU A 125 -6.49 10.27 38.96
C GLU A 125 -6.65 11.71 39.47
N THR A 126 -7.89 12.08 39.75
CA THR A 126 -8.29 13.29 40.48
C THR A 126 -7.87 14.62 39.85
N SER A 127 -8.41 14.96 38.68
CA SER A 127 -8.50 16.37 38.32
C SER A 127 -9.38 17.09 39.35
N VAL A 128 -8.83 18.09 40.02
CA VAL A 128 -9.62 18.97 40.91
C VAL A 128 -10.69 19.62 40.04
N ASN A 129 -11.96 19.27 40.29
CA ASN A 129 -13.06 19.84 39.54
C ASN A 129 -13.13 21.35 39.80
N ILE A 130 -13.50 22.10 38.76
CA ILE A 130 -13.72 23.56 38.84
C ILE A 130 -14.64 23.91 40.02
N GLU A 131 -15.71 23.15 40.24
CA GLU A 131 -16.61 23.34 41.37
C GLU A 131 -15.96 23.16 42.74
N THR A 132 -15.00 22.22 42.86
CA THR A 132 -14.27 22.01 44.11
C THR A 132 -13.25 23.12 44.35
N ALA A 133 -12.58 23.59 43.30
CA ALA A 133 -11.68 24.75 43.36
C ALA A 133 -12.45 26.02 43.75
N GLU A 134 -13.64 26.25 43.21
CA GLU A 134 -14.48 27.39 43.57
C GLU A 134 -14.97 27.31 45.03
N LYS A 135 -15.39 26.13 45.50
CA LYS A 135 -15.76 25.92 46.92
C LYS A 135 -14.59 26.22 47.85
N TRP A 136 -13.37 25.81 47.50
CA TRP A 136 -12.17 26.12 48.29
C TRP A 136 -11.83 27.60 48.28
N CYS A 137 -11.94 28.28 47.14
CA CYS A 137 -11.71 29.73 47.06
C CYS A 137 -12.76 30.50 47.88
N GLN A 138 -14.02 30.07 47.88
CA GLN A 138 -15.07 30.69 48.68
C GLN A 138 -14.86 30.45 50.18
N ALA A 139 -14.46 29.24 50.58
CA ALA A 139 -14.10 28.94 51.97
C ALA A 139 -12.85 29.72 52.43
N LEU A 140 -11.86 29.90 51.55
CA LEU A 140 -10.69 30.72 51.83
C LEU A 140 -11.08 32.19 52.03
N ALA A 141 -12.00 32.71 51.21
CA ALA A 141 -12.50 34.07 51.34
C ALA A 141 -13.23 34.30 52.66
N SER A 142 -14.11 33.38 53.07
CA SER A 142 -14.81 33.50 54.34
C SER A 142 -13.86 33.42 55.55
N LEU A 143 -12.84 32.54 55.51
CA LEU A 143 -11.84 32.45 56.57
C LEU A 143 -10.97 33.71 56.66
N ARG A 144 -10.56 34.28 55.53
CA ARG A 144 -9.77 35.53 55.49
C ARG A 144 -10.56 36.75 55.90
N GLU A 145 -11.85 36.79 55.56
CA GLU A 145 -12.78 37.83 56.00
C GLU A 145 -12.96 37.78 57.53
N GLN A 146 -13.15 36.59 58.10
CA GLN A 146 -13.23 36.40 59.55
C GLN A 146 -11.92 36.79 60.25
N GLU A 147 -10.77 36.40 59.69
CA GLU A 147 -9.45 36.78 60.20
C GLU A 147 -9.26 38.30 60.20
N ALA A 148 -9.58 38.97 59.09
CA ALA A 148 -9.45 40.41 58.97
C ALA A 148 -10.37 41.17 59.94
N ARG A 149 -11.63 40.73 60.08
CA ARG A 149 -12.56 41.29 61.07
C ARG A 149 -12.06 41.13 62.50
N ALA A 150 -11.62 39.93 62.86
CA ALA A 150 -11.09 39.66 64.19
C ALA A 150 -9.87 40.54 64.51
N ARG A 151 -8.97 40.77 63.53
CA ARG A 151 -7.82 41.67 63.70
C ARG A 151 -8.25 43.12 63.94
N VAL A 152 -9.23 43.63 63.19
CA VAL A 152 -9.78 44.98 63.39
C VAL A 152 -10.45 45.10 64.76
N GLU A 153 -11.18 44.08 65.20
CA GLU A 153 -11.79 44.04 66.54
C GLU A 153 -10.77 44.02 67.67
N ILE A 154 -9.69 43.26 67.53
CA ILE A 154 -8.60 43.23 68.52
C ILE A 154 -7.95 44.60 68.63
N ILE A 155 -7.62 45.25 67.50
CA ILE A 155 -7.00 46.59 67.50
C ILE A 155 -7.95 47.61 68.12
N TYR A 156 -9.24 47.59 67.77
CA TYR A 156 -10.24 48.48 68.36
C TYR A 156 -10.36 48.31 69.87
N HIS A 157 -10.42 47.08 70.36
CA HIS A 157 -10.52 46.81 71.81
C HIS A 157 -9.22 47.11 72.56
N ASP A 158 -8.06 46.90 71.95
CA ASP A 158 -6.76 47.25 72.53
C ASP A 158 -6.62 48.77 72.69
N GLU A 159 -6.99 49.54 71.66
CA GLU A 159 -6.99 51.00 71.70
C GLU A 159 -8.02 51.55 72.71
N LEU A 160 -9.23 50.99 72.75
CA LEU A 160 -10.25 51.37 73.75
C LEU A 160 -9.76 51.08 75.18
N SER A 161 -9.09 49.95 75.39
CA SER A 161 -8.51 49.60 76.70
C SER A 161 -7.36 50.53 77.09
N ARG A 162 -6.57 50.98 76.11
CA ARG A 162 -5.46 51.93 76.31
C ARG A 162 -5.95 53.35 76.65
N GLU A 163 -7.04 53.78 76.04
CA GLU A 163 -7.69 55.08 76.33
C GLU A 163 -8.26 55.10 77.76
N THR A 164 -8.95 54.04 78.17
CA THR A 164 -9.50 53.93 79.54
C THR A 164 -8.45 53.86 80.65
N GLN A 165 -7.20 53.51 80.32
CA GLN A 165 -6.07 53.53 81.27
C GLN A 165 -5.37 54.89 81.37
N ASN A 166 -5.48 55.74 80.34
CA ASN A 166 -4.76 57.00 80.26
C ASN A 166 -5.61 58.23 80.60
N ASP A 167 -6.94 58.11 80.68
CA ASP A 167 -7.80 59.27 80.87
C ASP A 167 -8.15 59.58 82.34
N HIS A 168 -7.29 60.41 82.93
CA HIS A 168 -7.63 61.34 84.00
C HIS A 168 -7.54 62.78 83.44
N SER A 169 -8.45 63.19 82.55
CA SER A 169 -8.78 64.61 82.38
C SER A 169 -10.20 64.84 81.84
N GLU A 170 -11.10 65.13 82.78
CA GLU A 170 -12.39 65.73 82.50
C GLU A 170 -12.21 67.09 81.80
N MET A 171 -12.55 67.21 80.51
CA MET A 171 -13.22 68.37 79.86
C MET A 171 -13.15 68.27 78.33
N GLU A 172 -14.24 67.80 77.70
CA GLU A 172 -14.76 68.17 76.34
C GLU A 172 -15.70 67.05 75.85
N THR A 173 -16.87 66.89 76.46
CA THR A 173 -17.71 65.69 76.29
C THR A 173 -18.66 65.71 75.08
N SER A 174 -18.96 66.86 74.46
CA SER A 174 -19.93 66.93 73.36
C SER A 174 -19.33 66.96 71.95
N ALA A 175 -18.07 67.40 71.79
CA ALA A 175 -17.35 67.32 70.52
C ALA A 175 -16.80 65.90 70.30
N THR A 176 -16.27 65.30 71.37
CA THR A 176 -15.74 63.93 71.38
C THR A 176 -16.81 62.86 71.14
N GLU A 177 -18.05 63.05 71.60
CA GLU A 177 -19.15 62.11 71.34
C GLU A 177 -19.55 62.05 69.85
N ASN A 178 -19.50 63.18 69.13
CA ASN A 178 -19.78 63.20 67.70
C ASN A 178 -18.65 62.53 66.91
N ASP A 179 -17.40 62.83 67.25
CA ASP A 179 -16.22 62.23 66.61
C ASP A 179 -16.15 60.71 66.86
N MET A 180 -16.56 60.26 68.06
CA MET A 180 -16.66 58.84 68.41
C MET A 180 -17.74 58.11 67.60
N ASN A 181 -18.89 58.77 67.38
CA ASN A 181 -19.97 58.21 66.57
C ASN A 181 -19.60 58.14 65.08
N GLU A 182 -18.91 59.16 64.55
CA GLU A 182 -18.38 59.18 63.18
C GLU A 182 -17.36 58.05 62.97
N LEU A 183 -16.42 57.87 63.90
CA LEU A 183 -15.45 56.77 63.85
C LEU A 183 -16.11 55.39 63.91
N GLN A 184 -17.19 55.24 64.69
CA GLN A 184 -17.94 53.99 64.76
C GLN A 184 -18.66 53.68 63.43
N GLU A 185 -19.20 54.70 62.76
CA GLU A 185 -19.82 54.57 61.43
C GLU A 185 -18.78 54.22 60.36
N GLU A 186 -17.60 54.85 60.38
CA GLU A 186 -16.48 54.50 59.50
C GLU A 186 -16.00 53.07 59.73
N LEU A 187 -15.92 52.62 60.99
CA LEU A 187 -15.50 51.26 61.33
C LEU A 187 -16.54 50.22 60.89
N GLN A 188 -17.83 50.55 61.01
CA GLN A 188 -18.92 49.72 60.47
C GLN A 188 -18.86 49.64 58.94
N THR A 189 -18.53 50.75 58.28
CA THR A 189 -18.32 50.81 56.83
C THR A 189 -17.13 49.93 56.42
N LEU A 190 -15.99 50.06 57.10
CA LEU A 190 -14.80 49.22 56.89
C LEU A 190 -15.11 47.73 57.08
N ARG A 191 -15.87 47.36 58.11
CA ARG A 191 -16.30 45.96 58.35
C ARG A 191 -17.15 45.39 57.22
N SER A 192 -17.94 46.23 56.56
CA SER A 192 -18.75 45.85 55.40
C SER A 192 -17.91 45.72 54.12
N GLU A 193 -16.90 46.58 53.95
CA GLU A 193 -16.03 46.60 52.78
C GLU A 193 -14.96 45.49 52.80
N ILE A 194 -14.47 45.09 53.97
CA ILE A 194 -13.46 44.02 54.14
C ILE A 194 -13.87 42.74 53.38
N GLY A 195 -15.16 42.36 53.43
CA GLY A 195 -15.64 41.16 52.72
C GLY A 195 -15.48 41.28 51.21
N SER A 196 -15.86 42.44 50.64
CA SER A 196 -15.73 42.69 49.20
C SER A 196 -14.27 42.75 48.76
N ILE A 197 -13.39 43.38 49.54
CA ILE A 197 -11.97 43.49 49.26
C ILE A 197 -11.29 42.11 49.32
N VAL A 198 -11.56 41.32 50.36
CA VAL A 198 -11.00 39.95 50.50
C VAL A 198 -11.44 39.05 49.35
N GLN A 199 -12.73 39.12 48.97
CA GLN A 199 -13.24 38.35 47.84
C GLN A 199 -12.57 38.75 46.51
N MET A 200 -12.34 40.05 46.29
CA MET A 200 -11.64 40.55 45.11
C MET A 200 -10.18 40.10 45.07
N VAL A 201 -9.45 40.20 46.18
CA VAL A 201 -8.05 39.78 46.29
C VAL A 201 -7.90 38.29 46.03
N ILE A 202 -8.72 37.44 46.66
CA ILE A 202 -8.67 35.99 46.44
C ILE A 202 -9.14 35.63 45.02
N GLY A 203 -10.10 36.37 44.49
CA GLY A 203 -10.52 36.28 43.09
C GLY A 203 -9.33 36.40 42.13
N HIS A 204 -8.60 37.51 42.25
CA HIS A 204 -7.50 37.83 41.34
C HIS A 204 -6.23 37.02 41.61
N GLU A 205 -5.83 36.83 42.87
CA GLU A 205 -4.54 36.20 43.22
C GLU A 205 -4.58 34.67 43.20
N ILE A 206 -5.74 34.06 43.43
CA ILE A 206 -5.84 32.61 43.66
C ILE A 206 -6.85 31.97 42.71
N ARG A 207 -8.09 32.46 42.67
CA ARG A 207 -9.17 31.83 41.89
C ARG A 207 -8.87 31.85 40.40
N ASP A 208 -8.60 33.01 39.82
CA ASP A 208 -8.35 33.16 38.38
C ASP A 208 -7.12 32.36 37.90
N PRO A 209 -5.95 32.39 38.56
CA PRO A 209 -4.82 31.56 38.15
C PRO A 209 -5.07 30.06 38.34
N LEU A 210 -5.79 29.66 39.38
CA LEU A 210 -6.16 28.25 39.61
C LEU A 210 -7.08 27.74 38.49
N LEU A 211 -8.13 28.49 38.15
CA LEU A 211 -9.03 28.14 37.06
C LEU A 211 -8.31 28.07 35.72
N ARG A 212 -7.44 29.05 35.44
CA ARG A 212 -6.62 29.06 34.23
C ARG A 212 -5.70 27.83 34.16
N ASN A 213 -5.11 27.42 35.28
CA ASN A 213 -4.23 26.26 35.34
C ASN A 213 -5.03 24.96 35.13
N ILE A 214 -6.18 24.80 35.79
CA ILE A 214 -7.08 23.65 35.58
C ILE A 214 -7.48 23.53 34.11
N GLN A 215 -7.94 24.61 33.49
CA GLN A 215 -8.31 24.63 32.07
C GLN A 215 -7.12 24.34 31.16
N SER A 216 -5.95 24.93 31.44
CA SER A 216 -4.74 24.68 30.66
C SER A 216 -4.30 23.23 30.75
N HIS A 217 -4.42 22.61 31.92
CA HIS A 217 -4.06 21.22 32.13
C HIS A 217 -5.06 20.27 31.44
N GLU A 218 -6.35 20.57 31.48
CA GLU A 218 -7.38 19.82 30.75
C GLU A 218 -7.18 19.92 29.23
N ASN A 219 -6.91 21.12 28.72
CA ASN A 219 -6.61 21.34 27.31
C ASN A 219 -5.33 20.61 26.88
N HIS A 220 -4.26 20.69 27.68
CA HIS A 220 -3.02 19.96 27.39
C HIS A 220 -3.23 18.45 27.43
N SER A 221 -4.00 17.94 28.41
CA SER A 221 -4.27 16.50 28.53
C SER A 221 -5.10 15.99 27.35
N THR A 222 -6.14 16.73 26.96
CA THR A 222 -6.97 16.38 25.81
C THR A 222 -6.20 16.48 24.49
N GLN A 223 -5.36 17.49 24.34
CA GLN A 223 -4.47 17.64 23.18
C GLN A 223 -3.45 16.50 23.11
N SER A 224 -2.75 16.20 24.21
CA SER A 224 -1.81 15.06 24.24
C SER A 224 -2.54 13.74 23.93
N ARG A 225 -3.76 13.53 24.43
CA ARG A 225 -4.54 12.33 24.08
C ARG A 225 -4.91 12.28 22.60
N MET A 226 -5.22 13.42 21.99
CA MET A 226 -5.49 13.52 20.56
C MET A 226 -4.24 13.21 19.74
N GLU A 227 -3.09 13.80 20.09
CA GLU A 227 -1.80 13.55 19.46
C GLU A 227 -1.39 12.07 19.58
N TRP A 228 -1.57 11.47 20.77
CA TRP A 228 -1.34 10.04 20.97
C TRP A 228 -2.28 9.17 20.12
N SER A 229 -3.56 9.53 20.05
CA SER A 229 -4.52 8.81 19.21
C SER A 229 -4.14 8.91 17.72
N GLU A 230 -3.74 10.08 17.26
CA GLU A 230 -3.31 10.33 15.88
C GLU A 230 -2.03 9.54 15.55
N TYR A 231 -1.06 9.52 16.47
CA TYR A 231 0.14 8.71 16.36
C TYR A 231 -0.19 7.22 16.25
N VAL A 232 -1.06 6.69 17.12
CA VAL A 232 -1.49 5.29 17.08
C VAL A 232 -2.20 4.98 15.76
N THR A 233 -3.11 5.82 15.28
CA THR A 233 -3.80 5.57 14.00
C THR A 233 -2.84 5.63 12.82
N SER A 234 -1.93 6.61 12.78
CA SER A 234 -0.95 6.75 11.70
C SER A 234 0.03 5.58 11.67
N THR A 235 0.47 5.10 12.84
CA THR A 235 1.33 3.91 12.92
C THR A 235 0.61 2.65 12.44
N LEU A 236 -0.65 2.44 12.82
CA LEU A 236 -1.45 1.31 12.33
C LEU A 236 -1.68 1.37 10.81
N GLU A 237 -2.00 2.54 10.26
CA GLU A 237 -2.12 2.75 8.81
C GLU A 237 -0.80 2.41 8.09
N HIS A 238 0.33 2.81 8.66
CA HIS A 238 1.64 2.50 8.11
C HIS A 238 1.92 1.00 8.11
N LEU A 239 1.61 0.29 9.20
CA LEU A 239 1.76 -1.16 9.30
C LEU A 239 0.88 -1.90 8.29
N ILE A 240 -0.36 -1.44 8.08
CA ILE A 240 -1.28 -2.01 7.09
C ILE A 240 -0.73 -1.81 5.67
N ALA A 241 -0.32 -0.60 5.31
CA ALA A 241 0.22 -0.30 3.97
C ALA A 241 1.48 -1.12 3.66
N GLN A 242 2.32 -1.38 4.67
CA GLN A 242 3.48 -2.26 4.52
C GLN A 242 3.06 -3.72 4.29
N LEU A 243 2.09 -4.23 5.04
CA LEU A 243 1.57 -5.59 4.87
C LEU A 243 0.94 -5.78 3.48
N GLU A 244 0.20 -4.79 2.98
CA GLU A 244 -0.34 -4.77 1.62
C GLU A 244 0.78 -4.87 0.58
N THR A 245 1.86 -4.09 0.74
CA THR A 245 3.02 -4.13 -0.17
C THR A 245 3.68 -5.52 -0.21
N ILE A 246 3.86 -6.17 0.95
CA ILE A 246 4.42 -7.53 1.03
C ILE A 246 3.46 -8.55 0.41
N SER A 247 2.15 -8.37 0.64
CA SER A 247 1.10 -9.21 0.05
C SER A 247 1.10 -9.13 -1.48
N ASP A 248 1.18 -7.93 -2.04
CA ASP A 248 1.22 -7.71 -3.50
C ASP A 248 2.45 -8.40 -4.11
N GLN A 249 3.63 -8.23 -3.49
CA GLN A 249 4.85 -8.92 -3.93
C GLN A 249 4.73 -10.45 -3.84
N ALA A 250 4.01 -10.96 -2.83
CA ALA A 250 3.75 -12.39 -2.70
C ALA A 250 2.82 -12.91 -3.79
N VAL A 251 1.78 -12.14 -4.16
CA VAL A 251 0.86 -12.47 -5.25
C VAL A 251 1.59 -12.48 -6.59
N ASP A 252 2.44 -11.49 -6.85
CA ASP A 252 3.25 -11.42 -8.08
C ASP A 252 4.19 -12.62 -8.19
N LEU A 253 4.94 -12.95 -7.14
CA LEU A 253 5.79 -14.14 -7.13
C LEU A 253 5.00 -15.44 -7.27
N ARG A 254 3.81 -15.52 -6.66
CA ARG A 254 2.93 -16.68 -6.82
C ARG A 254 2.44 -16.83 -8.25
N SER A 255 2.06 -15.73 -8.91
CA SER A 255 1.64 -15.77 -10.31
C SER A 255 2.78 -16.22 -11.23
N TYR A 256 3.99 -15.70 -10.99
CA TYR A 256 5.21 -16.07 -11.72
C TYR A 256 5.59 -17.54 -11.53
N THR A 257 5.56 -18.04 -10.29
CA THR A 257 5.82 -19.47 -10.00
C THR A 257 4.78 -20.39 -10.63
N SER A 258 3.50 -19.99 -10.65
CA SER A 258 2.42 -20.73 -11.30
C SER A 258 2.67 -20.82 -12.80
N ALA A 259 3.03 -19.72 -13.46
CA ALA A 259 3.36 -19.71 -14.88
C ALA A 259 4.53 -20.66 -15.20
N ILE A 260 5.62 -20.63 -14.41
CA ILE A 260 6.75 -21.57 -14.58
C ILE A 260 6.28 -23.03 -14.46
N HIS A 261 5.43 -23.32 -13.47
CA HIS A 261 4.90 -24.66 -13.26
C HIS A 261 3.99 -25.13 -14.40
N GLU A 262 3.25 -24.23 -15.06
CA GLU A 262 2.44 -24.52 -16.25
C GLU A 262 3.29 -24.77 -17.51
N PHE A 263 4.43 -24.09 -17.66
CA PHE A 263 5.35 -24.33 -18.79
C PHE A 263 6.11 -25.66 -18.70
N ARG A 264 6.33 -26.16 -17.47
CA ARG A 264 7.03 -27.43 -17.23
C ARG A 264 6.41 -28.65 -17.97
N PRO A 265 5.11 -28.95 -17.82
CA PRO A 265 4.49 -30.08 -18.51
C PRO A 265 4.50 -29.90 -20.03
N LEU A 266 4.34 -28.67 -20.55
CA LEU A 266 4.35 -28.38 -21.99
C LEU A 266 5.71 -28.76 -22.62
N ILE A 267 6.81 -28.38 -21.98
CA ILE A 267 8.17 -28.72 -22.47
C ILE A 267 8.40 -30.24 -22.39
N SER A 268 7.95 -30.91 -21.33
CA SER A 268 8.06 -32.38 -21.24
C SER A 268 7.18 -33.14 -22.23
N ALA A 269 6.03 -32.58 -22.61
CA ALA A 269 5.13 -33.16 -23.62
C ALA A 269 5.75 -33.06 -25.02
N THR A 270 6.38 -31.93 -25.35
CA THR A 270 7.10 -31.75 -26.63
C THR A 270 8.29 -32.70 -26.79
N GLU A 271 8.89 -33.17 -25.69
CA GLU A 271 9.95 -34.18 -25.70
C GLU A 271 9.41 -35.59 -26.05
N THR A 272 8.14 -35.87 -25.72
CA THR A 272 7.51 -37.18 -25.91
C THR A 272 6.91 -37.33 -27.32
N GLU A 273 6.45 -36.25 -27.93
CA GLU A 273 5.76 -36.27 -29.23
C GLU A 273 6.74 -36.34 -30.43
N SER A 274 8.04 -36.09 -30.21
CA SER A 274 9.02 -35.89 -31.28
C SER A 274 9.83 -37.15 -31.68
N TYR A 275 9.43 -38.36 -31.28
CA TYR A 275 10.15 -39.60 -31.62
C TYR A 275 9.26 -40.82 -31.97
N PRO A 276 9.22 -41.29 -33.23
CA PRO A 276 9.26 -42.72 -33.51
C PRO A 276 10.73 -43.17 -33.45
N GLN A 277 11.09 -43.90 -32.39
CA GLN A 277 12.41 -44.51 -32.23
C GLN A 277 12.75 -45.40 -33.43
N GLN A 278 13.76 -45.03 -34.21
CA GLN A 278 14.52 -45.99 -34.99
C GLN A 278 15.54 -46.64 -34.05
N SER A 279 15.25 -47.86 -33.63
CA SER A 279 16.10 -48.68 -32.79
C SER A 279 17.38 -49.07 -33.54
N VAL A 280 18.50 -48.45 -33.16
CA VAL A 280 19.83 -49.04 -33.42
C VAL A 280 20.45 -49.38 -32.08
N SER A 281 20.44 -50.68 -31.80
CA SER A 281 21.19 -51.31 -30.73
C SER A 281 22.69 -51.12 -30.95
N SER A 282 23.38 -50.57 -29.96
CA SER A 282 24.81 -50.89 -29.78
C SER A 282 25.18 -50.80 -28.31
N SER A 283 25.50 -51.99 -27.80
CA SER A 283 26.11 -52.40 -26.54
C SER A 283 26.72 -51.33 -25.63
N ALA A 284 26.28 -51.42 -24.38
CA ALA A 284 27.03 -51.04 -23.20
C ALA A 284 28.40 -51.75 -23.12
N THR A 285 29.43 -51.00 -22.78
CA THR A 285 30.53 -51.49 -21.92
C THR A 285 30.89 -50.41 -20.92
N ASN A 286 30.76 -50.76 -19.65
CA ASN A 286 31.18 -49.97 -18.51
C ASN A 286 32.71 -49.96 -18.40
N ALA A 287 33.30 -48.81 -18.08
CA ALA A 287 34.52 -48.76 -17.28
C ALA A 287 34.63 -47.40 -16.58
N ALA A 288 34.55 -47.45 -15.25
CA ALA A 288 34.87 -46.37 -14.34
C ALA A 288 36.36 -46.03 -14.39
N SER A 289 36.71 -44.75 -14.28
CA SER A 289 37.94 -44.26 -13.62
C SER A 289 37.96 -42.73 -13.57
N SER A 290 37.63 -42.18 -12.40
CA SER A 290 38.32 -40.99 -11.85
C SER A 290 39.66 -41.47 -11.27
N PRO A 291 40.70 -40.65 -10.98
CA PRO A 291 40.61 -39.23 -10.57
C PRO A 291 41.74 -38.29 -11.04
N SER A 292 41.63 -37.02 -10.61
CA SER A 292 42.72 -36.12 -10.17
C SER A 292 42.92 -34.82 -10.96
N GLU A 293 42.54 -33.73 -10.29
CA GLU A 293 43.33 -32.52 -10.00
C GLU A 293 44.32 -31.98 -11.05
N ASN A 294 44.01 -30.78 -11.55
CA ASN A 294 44.79 -29.54 -11.39
C ASN A 294 44.65 -28.66 -12.63
N SER A 295 44.17 -27.43 -12.46
CA SER A 295 44.97 -26.24 -12.77
C SER A 295 44.09 -24.99 -12.62
N SER A 296 44.45 -24.22 -11.62
CA SER A 296 44.16 -22.80 -11.46
C SER A 296 44.59 -22.00 -12.70
N ASN A 297 43.77 -21.01 -13.08
CA ASN A 297 44.13 -19.79 -13.82
C ASN A 297 42.97 -18.80 -13.58
N LYS A 298 43.02 -17.95 -12.55
CA LYS A 298 43.50 -16.55 -12.58
C LYS A 298 42.93 -15.69 -13.73
N SER A 299 41.92 -14.88 -13.39
CA SER A 299 41.61 -13.55 -13.92
C SER A 299 40.73 -12.85 -12.88
N LYS A 300 41.24 -12.11 -11.89
CA LYS A 300 41.65 -10.67 -11.88
C LYS A 300 41.32 -9.88 -13.15
N PHE A 301 40.86 -8.63 -12.94
CA PHE A 301 40.49 -7.55 -13.87
C PHE A 301 38.99 -7.58 -14.25
N LEU A 302 38.09 -6.68 -13.86
CA LEU A 302 38.18 -5.23 -13.63
C LEU A 302 37.23 -4.78 -12.51
N GLU A 303 37.83 -4.14 -11.52
CA GLU A 303 37.21 -3.14 -10.67
C GLU A 303 37.66 -1.78 -11.22
N SER A 304 36.72 -0.96 -11.71
CA SER A 304 36.85 0.50 -11.85
C SER A 304 35.58 1.07 -12.49
N ARG A 305 34.67 1.54 -11.66
CA ARG A 305 34.18 2.93 -11.75
C ARG A 305 33.56 3.34 -10.43
N SER A 306 34.42 3.95 -9.65
CA SER A 306 34.18 4.72 -8.45
C SER A 306 33.07 5.76 -8.69
N ALA A 307 32.04 5.75 -7.85
CA ALA A 307 31.37 6.96 -7.43
C ALA A 307 31.66 7.15 -5.95
N THR A 308 32.72 7.92 -5.70
CA THR A 308 33.14 8.40 -4.40
C THR A 308 32.00 9.20 -3.75
N THR A 309 31.16 8.56 -2.96
CA THR A 309 30.45 9.23 -1.87
C THR A 309 31.23 8.94 -0.59
N VAL A 310 32.37 9.61 -0.43
CA VAL A 310 32.93 9.84 0.90
C VAL A 310 31.83 10.58 1.64
N SER A 311 31.08 9.83 2.44
CA SER A 311 30.05 10.33 3.31
C SER A 311 30.73 11.36 4.22
N ALA A 312 30.41 12.64 4.03
CA ALA A 312 30.88 13.72 4.89
C ALA A 312 30.29 13.60 6.31
N ILE A 313 29.21 12.83 6.45
CA ILE A 313 28.44 12.61 7.67
C ILE A 313 29.25 11.89 8.77
N PRO A 314 29.94 10.75 8.51
CA PRO A 314 30.80 10.12 9.51
C PRO A 314 32.01 10.97 9.89
N GLN A 315 32.48 11.90 9.04
CA GLN A 315 33.58 12.81 9.42
C GLN A 315 33.10 13.99 10.30
N VAL A 316 31.87 14.46 10.11
CA VAL A 316 31.24 15.49 10.96
C VAL A 316 30.78 14.92 12.30
N LEU A 317 30.21 13.70 12.31
CA LEU A 317 29.88 12.99 13.55
C LEU A 317 31.11 12.72 14.40
N ARG A 318 32.27 12.42 13.79
CA ARG A 318 33.53 12.23 14.52
C ARG A 318 34.11 13.51 15.12
N ARG A 319 33.76 14.69 14.57
CA ARG A 319 34.12 15.99 15.17
C ARG A 319 33.18 16.39 16.30
N LEU A 320 31.89 16.08 16.19
CA LEU A 320 30.91 16.29 17.26
C LEU A 320 31.16 15.43 18.50
N ASP A 321 31.75 14.24 18.32
CA ASP A 321 32.13 13.34 19.41
C ASP A 321 33.46 13.75 20.09
N GLN A 322 34.21 14.68 19.48
CA GLN A 322 35.50 15.17 20.00
C GLN A 322 35.42 16.51 20.75
N ASP A 323 34.35 17.29 20.56
CA ASP A 323 34.16 18.62 21.18
C ASP A 323 33.17 18.56 22.37
N GLN A 324 33.32 17.57 23.26
CA GLN A 324 32.58 17.51 24.52
C GLN A 324 33.18 18.37 25.65
N ASP A 325 34.34 18.98 25.40
CA ASP A 325 34.93 20.02 26.24
C ASP A 325 35.01 21.31 25.43
N LEU A 326 34.12 22.27 25.69
CA LEU A 326 34.42 23.69 25.85
C LEU A 326 33.12 24.50 25.98
N THR A 327 33.00 25.11 27.15
CA THR A 327 32.04 26.11 27.57
C THR A 327 32.20 27.42 26.77
N ALA A 328 31.39 27.66 25.74
CA ALA A 328 31.07 29.01 25.25
C ALA A 328 29.90 29.01 24.26
N SER A 329 28.91 29.86 24.51
CA SER A 329 27.74 30.10 23.65
C SER A 329 28.12 30.86 22.37
N SER A 330 28.28 30.16 21.24
CA SER A 330 28.09 30.70 19.86
C SER A 330 28.32 29.72 18.69
N PRO A 331 29.20 28.70 18.73
CA PRO A 331 29.53 27.95 17.50
C PRO A 331 28.51 26.86 17.11
N ARG A 332 27.55 26.52 17.99
CA ARG A 332 26.59 25.43 17.75
C ARG A 332 25.56 25.75 16.66
N SER A 333 25.20 27.03 16.47
CA SER A 333 24.21 27.43 15.46
C SER A 333 24.77 27.35 14.04
N GLU A 334 26.01 27.80 13.83
CA GLU A 334 26.66 27.76 12.51
C GLU A 334 26.94 26.32 12.05
N VAL A 335 27.31 25.43 12.97
CA VAL A 335 27.51 24.00 12.67
C VAL A 335 26.19 23.31 12.30
N LEU A 336 25.10 23.62 13.01
CA LEU A 336 23.78 23.10 12.66
C LEU A 336 23.27 23.65 11.32
N GLN A 337 23.55 24.92 11.02
CA GLN A 337 23.22 25.53 9.74
C GLN A 337 24.03 24.93 8.59
N ALA A 338 25.34 24.75 8.76
CA ALA A 338 26.19 24.09 7.78
C ALA A 338 25.80 22.62 7.54
N LEU A 339 25.33 21.92 8.58
CA LEU A 339 24.78 20.57 8.46
C LEU A 339 23.44 20.58 7.69
N GLY A 340 22.57 21.55 7.98
CA GLY A 340 21.33 21.78 7.24
C GLY A 340 21.57 22.05 5.75
N GLU A 341 22.53 22.91 5.44
CA GLU A 341 22.93 23.22 4.05
C GLU A 341 23.55 21.99 3.35
N SER A 342 24.41 21.24 4.02
CA SER A 342 25.04 20.04 3.46
C SER A 342 24.04 18.89 3.24
N THR A 343 23.07 18.71 4.14
CA THR A 343 21.99 17.73 3.97
C THR A 343 21.06 18.13 2.83
N MET A 344 20.70 19.41 2.73
CA MET A 344 19.89 19.92 1.62
C MET A 344 20.62 19.76 0.28
N GLU A 345 21.91 20.07 0.22
CA GLU A 345 22.74 19.86 -0.97
C GLU A 345 22.81 18.37 -1.35
N SER A 346 22.96 17.48 -0.36
CA SER A 346 22.98 16.02 -0.58
C SER A 346 21.64 15.50 -1.10
N ILE A 347 20.52 15.96 -0.55
CA ILE A 347 19.18 15.61 -1.01
C ILE A 347 18.94 16.14 -2.44
N SER A 348 19.39 17.35 -2.75
CA SER A 348 19.27 17.93 -4.09
C SER A 348 20.07 17.14 -5.14
N LYS A 349 21.30 16.72 -4.80
CA LYS A 349 22.13 15.86 -5.65
C LYS A 349 21.51 14.49 -5.84
N LEU A 350 20.95 13.90 -4.78
CA LEU A 350 20.25 12.62 -4.86
C LEU A 350 19.04 12.72 -5.79
N ARG A 351 18.23 13.78 -5.67
CA ARG A 351 17.08 14.03 -6.54
C ARG A 351 17.49 14.23 -8.00
N ALA A 352 18.58 14.95 -8.24
CA ALA A 352 19.15 15.11 -9.58
C ALA A 352 19.63 13.76 -10.16
N GLN A 353 20.22 12.88 -9.33
CA GLN A 353 20.62 11.54 -9.75
C GLN A 353 19.42 10.65 -10.06
N TYR A 354 18.35 10.69 -9.24
CA TYR A 354 17.13 9.95 -9.50
C TYR A 354 16.47 10.39 -10.80
N SER A 355 16.30 11.69 -11.02
CA SER A 355 15.71 12.21 -12.26
C SER A 355 16.58 11.92 -13.50
N ALA A 356 17.91 11.97 -13.38
CA ALA A 356 18.81 11.59 -14.45
C ALA A 356 18.75 10.07 -14.75
N ALA A 357 18.65 9.24 -13.72
CA ALA A 357 18.51 7.79 -13.87
C ALA A 357 17.16 7.41 -14.50
N GLU A 358 16.06 8.04 -14.06
CA GLU A 358 14.72 7.87 -14.61
C GLU A 358 14.67 8.28 -16.09
N SER A 359 15.23 9.44 -16.43
CA SER A 359 15.32 9.86 -17.83
C SER A 359 16.14 8.88 -18.68
N ALA A 360 17.25 8.35 -18.14
CA ALA A 360 18.09 7.40 -18.84
C ALA A 360 17.41 6.03 -19.04
N THR A 361 16.63 5.56 -18.04
CA THR A 361 15.88 4.31 -18.18
C THR A 361 14.73 4.47 -19.17
N LEU A 362 14.01 5.60 -19.14
CA LEU A 362 12.97 5.90 -20.11
C LEU A 362 13.53 6.01 -21.54
N GLU A 363 14.66 6.69 -21.74
CA GLU A 363 15.30 6.79 -23.06
C GLU A 363 15.76 5.43 -23.59
N ASN A 364 16.30 4.56 -22.71
CA ASN A 364 16.69 3.20 -23.09
C ASN A 364 15.49 2.31 -23.41
N LEU A 365 14.38 2.45 -22.67
CA LEU A 365 13.13 1.76 -22.97
C LEU A 365 12.53 2.23 -24.30
N GLU A 366 12.52 3.54 -24.55
CA GLU A 366 12.03 4.10 -25.81
C GLU A 366 12.86 3.61 -27.01
N LYS A 367 14.19 3.60 -26.89
CA LYS A 367 15.08 3.06 -27.93
C LYS A 367 14.85 1.57 -28.16
N SER A 368 14.83 0.78 -27.09
CA SER A 368 14.64 -0.68 -27.17
C SER A 368 13.26 -1.03 -27.74
N LEU A 369 12.19 -0.38 -27.26
CA LEU A 369 10.84 -0.57 -27.76
C LEU A 369 10.72 -0.12 -29.22
N GLY A 370 11.33 1.01 -29.58
CA GLY A 370 11.35 1.51 -30.95
C GLY A 370 12.10 0.59 -31.91
N GLU A 371 13.21 -0.02 -31.49
CA GLU A 371 13.91 -1.07 -32.23
C GLU A 371 13.05 -2.32 -32.41
N LYS A 372 12.49 -2.86 -31.31
CA LYS A 372 11.60 -4.02 -31.37
C LYS A 372 10.36 -3.77 -32.22
N GLN A 373 9.78 -2.59 -32.17
CA GLN A 373 8.61 -2.23 -32.99
C GLN A 373 8.97 -2.08 -34.48
N ARG A 374 10.20 -1.66 -34.82
CA ARG A 374 10.70 -1.70 -36.20
C ARG A 374 10.95 -3.13 -36.65
N ASP A 375 11.51 -3.98 -35.79
CA ASP A 375 11.75 -5.40 -36.10
C ASP A 375 10.44 -6.13 -36.35
N VAL A 376 9.45 -5.94 -35.48
CA VAL A 376 8.10 -6.52 -35.65
C VAL A 376 7.47 -6.02 -36.95
N ARG A 377 7.55 -4.72 -37.26
CA ARG A 377 7.06 -4.19 -38.55
C ARG A 377 7.83 -4.75 -39.74
N GLY A 378 9.13 -4.96 -39.62
CA GLY A 378 9.96 -5.57 -40.66
C GLY A 378 9.60 -7.03 -40.89
N ILE A 379 9.32 -7.78 -39.81
CA ILE A 379 8.88 -9.18 -39.87
C ILE A 379 7.47 -9.26 -40.48
N THR A 380 6.52 -8.45 -40.01
CA THR A 380 5.17 -8.44 -40.58
C THR A 380 5.19 -8.01 -42.05
N GLN A 381 5.97 -7.00 -42.41
CA GLN A 381 6.12 -6.58 -43.81
C GLN A 381 6.75 -7.68 -44.67
N LYS A 382 7.73 -8.44 -44.17
CA LYS A 382 8.31 -9.59 -44.88
C LYS A 382 7.35 -10.78 -45.00
N ILE A 383 6.52 -11.00 -43.98
CA ILE A 383 5.46 -12.03 -44.00
C ILE A 383 4.40 -11.65 -45.04
N HIS A 384 4.02 -10.38 -45.11
CA HIS A 384 3.02 -9.89 -46.07
C HIS A 384 3.59 -9.64 -47.48
N ALA A 385 4.91 -9.48 -47.65
CA ALA A 385 5.54 -9.27 -48.96
C ALA A 385 5.51 -10.52 -49.87
N ASN A 386 5.37 -11.71 -49.29
CA ASN A 386 5.22 -12.97 -50.04
C ASN A 386 3.74 -13.37 -50.23
N SER A 387 2.80 -12.53 -49.78
CA SER A 387 1.36 -12.72 -49.92
C SER A 387 0.84 -11.92 -51.13
N ASP A 388 1.21 -12.34 -52.34
CA ASP A 388 0.53 -11.91 -53.56
C ASP A 388 -0.84 -12.59 -53.62
N GLY A 389 -1.79 -12.02 -52.89
CA GLY A 389 -3.16 -12.53 -52.80
C GLY A 389 -3.99 -11.63 -51.90
N SER A 390 -4.84 -10.83 -52.52
CA SER A 390 -5.94 -10.11 -51.90
C SER A 390 -6.84 -11.05 -51.09
N ASP A 391 -6.68 -11.07 -49.78
CA ASP A 391 -7.77 -11.02 -48.81
C ASP A 391 -7.18 -10.86 -47.42
N GLU A 392 -7.76 -9.95 -46.65
CA GLU A 392 -7.53 -9.81 -45.23
C GLU A 392 -7.88 -11.15 -44.57
N VAL A 393 -6.88 -11.97 -44.26
CA VAL A 393 -7.09 -13.24 -43.54
C VAL A 393 -7.43 -12.88 -42.10
N ILE A 394 -8.71 -12.60 -41.86
CA ILE A 394 -9.31 -12.45 -40.54
C ILE A 394 -9.29 -13.85 -39.91
N LEU A 395 -8.24 -14.14 -39.13
CA LEU A 395 -8.10 -15.35 -38.31
C LEU A 395 -8.98 -15.36 -37.06
N ILE A 396 -9.85 -14.36 -36.91
CA ILE A 396 -10.79 -14.27 -35.80
C ILE A 396 -12.11 -14.87 -36.28
N ASP A 397 -12.53 -15.96 -35.64
CA ASP A 397 -13.86 -16.53 -35.82
C ASP A 397 -14.91 -15.43 -35.67
N LYS A 398 -15.69 -15.17 -36.73
CA LYS A 398 -16.72 -14.11 -36.75
C LYS A 398 -17.72 -14.26 -35.61
N ALA A 399 -17.89 -15.47 -35.08
CA ALA A 399 -18.71 -15.73 -33.90
C ALA A 399 -18.10 -15.19 -32.60
N LEU A 400 -16.77 -15.16 -32.49
CA LEU A 400 -16.05 -14.61 -31.34
C LEU A 400 -16.03 -13.08 -31.39
N ASP A 401 -15.86 -12.51 -32.58
CA ASP A 401 -15.88 -11.05 -32.79
C ASP A 401 -17.27 -10.48 -32.50
N ALA A 402 -18.35 -11.16 -32.94
CA ALA A 402 -19.72 -10.80 -32.58
C ALA A 402 -19.99 -10.89 -31.07
N LYS A 403 -19.36 -11.84 -30.35
CA LYS A 403 -19.47 -11.95 -28.89
C LYS A 403 -18.68 -10.88 -28.16
N LEU A 404 -17.49 -10.51 -28.66
CA LEU A 404 -16.69 -9.43 -28.11
C LEU A 404 -17.37 -8.08 -28.32
N GLN A 405 -17.97 -7.87 -29.50
CA GLN A 405 -18.75 -6.68 -29.77
C GLN A 405 -19.99 -6.61 -28.88
N GLY A 406 -20.73 -7.71 -28.71
CA GLY A 406 -21.85 -7.77 -27.77
C GLY A 406 -21.45 -7.57 -26.30
N LEU A 407 -20.25 -8.03 -25.90
CA LEU A 407 -19.70 -7.76 -24.58
C LEU A 407 -19.35 -6.27 -24.43
N ASN A 408 -18.72 -5.66 -25.43
CA ASN A 408 -18.39 -4.23 -25.42
C ASN A 408 -19.66 -3.37 -25.33
N ASP A 409 -20.70 -3.71 -26.09
CA ASP A 409 -22.00 -3.03 -26.02
C ASP A 409 -22.63 -3.16 -24.62
N SER A 410 -22.50 -4.32 -23.98
CA SER A 410 -22.99 -4.53 -22.60
C SER A 410 -22.18 -3.75 -21.56
N VAL A 411 -20.86 -3.59 -21.77
CA VAL A 411 -19.99 -2.78 -20.91
C VAL A 411 -20.33 -1.30 -21.05
N ASP A 412 -20.60 -0.82 -22.26
CA ASP A 412 -21.04 0.55 -22.52
C ASP A 412 -22.44 0.82 -21.93
N GLU A 413 -23.34 -0.17 -21.97
CA GLU A 413 -24.65 -0.08 -21.31
C GLU A 413 -24.52 -0.01 -19.77
N ILE A 414 -23.63 -0.82 -19.19
CA ILE A 414 -23.32 -0.77 -17.75
C ILE A 414 -22.65 0.56 -17.38
N ALA A 415 -21.73 1.07 -18.20
CA ALA A 415 -21.08 2.36 -17.98
C ALA A 415 -22.10 3.51 -18.01
N MET A 416 -23.03 3.50 -18.97
CA MET A 416 -24.12 4.47 -19.03
C MET A 416 -25.09 4.33 -17.84
N ALA A 417 -25.38 3.11 -17.38
CA ALA A 417 -26.19 2.87 -16.18
C ALA A 417 -25.48 3.36 -14.90
N LEU A 418 -24.17 3.19 -14.81
CA LEU A 418 -23.35 3.68 -13.71
C LEU A 418 -23.27 5.21 -13.72
N GLU A 419 -23.12 5.83 -14.88
CA GLU A 419 -23.12 7.28 -15.04
C GLU A 419 -24.50 7.87 -14.69
N LYS A 420 -25.60 7.21 -15.09
CA LYS A 420 -26.96 7.60 -14.73
C LYS A 420 -27.24 7.48 -13.23
N THR A 421 -26.72 6.44 -12.58
CA THR A 421 -26.85 6.30 -11.11
C THR A 421 -25.94 7.27 -10.35
N ASN A 422 -24.77 7.59 -10.88
CA ASN A 422 -23.87 8.60 -10.33
C ASN A 422 -24.43 10.04 -10.49
N MET A 423 -25.07 10.34 -11.62
CA MET A 423 -25.82 11.60 -11.82
C MET A 423 -27.06 11.68 -10.92
N SER A 424 -27.80 10.59 -10.76
CA SER A 424 -28.94 10.51 -9.82
C SER A 424 -28.51 10.69 -8.36
N LEU A 425 -27.29 10.26 -7.99
CA LEU A 425 -26.72 10.49 -6.67
C LEU A 425 -26.28 11.94 -6.44
N LYS A 426 -25.88 12.66 -7.50
CA LYS A 426 -25.51 14.08 -7.44
C LYS A 426 -26.73 15.01 -7.35
N ASP A 427 -27.89 14.59 -7.88
CA ASP A 427 -29.12 15.40 -7.91
C ASP A 427 -29.99 15.31 -6.64
N GLN A 428 -29.56 14.59 -5.58
CA GLN A 428 -30.24 14.60 -4.27
C GLN A 428 -29.44 15.24 -3.12
N PRO A 429 -29.11 16.55 -3.18
CA PRO A 429 -28.60 17.27 -2.00
C PRO A 429 -29.67 17.46 -0.91
N ALA A 430 -30.96 17.39 -1.26
CA ALA A 430 -32.06 17.60 -0.32
C ALA A 430 -32.20 16.46 0.71
N VAL A 431 -32.01 15.20 0.30
CA VAL A 431 -32.20 14.03 1.18
C VAL A 431 -31.02 13.84 2.14
N ARG A 432 -29.78 14.12 1.70
CA ARG A 432 -28.62 14.09 2.62
C ARG A 432 -28.69 15.17 3.69
N SER A 433 -29.21 16.36 3.38
CA SER A 433 -29.37 17.44 4.38
C SER A 433 -30.50 17.17 5.38
N SER A 434 -31.60 16.53 4.97
CA SER A 434 -32.73 16.22 5.86
C SER A 434 -32.41 15.06 6.80
N VAL A 435 -31.64 14.06 6.34
CA VAL A 435 -31.16 12.95 7.17
C VAL A 435 -30.10 13.42 8.18
N LEU A 436 -29.22 14.35 7.80
CA LEU A 436 -28.27 14.94 8.76
C LEU A 436 -28.99 15.84 9.78
N LYS A 437 -29.97 16.66 9.37
CA LYS A 437 -30.73 17.50 10.33
C LYS A 437 -31.58 16.69 11.31
N SER A 438 -32.23 15.61 10.86
CA SER A 438 -33.02 14.74 11.75
C SER A 438 -32.14 13.95 12.71
N ARG A 439 -30.91 13.61 12.33
CA ARG A 439 -29.95 12.90 13.20
C ARG A 439 -29.29 13.81 14.25
N TRP A 440 -29.19 15.12 14.01
CA TRP A 440 -28.71 16.10 14.99
C TRP A 440 -29.77 16.54 16.01
N LEU A 441 -31.06 16.48 15.68
CA LEU A 441 -32.16 16.87 16.58
C LEU A 441 -32.58 15.79 17.58
N VAL A 442 -32.19 14.53 17.36
CA VAL A 442 -32.48 13.41 18.27
C VAL A 442 -31.43 13.24 19.38
N ASN A 443 -30.31 13.97 19.31
CA ASN A 443 -29.21 13.89 20.27
C ASN A 443 -29.02 15.18 21.09
N LYS A 444 -30.11 15.92 21.31
CA LYS A 444 -30.18 17.01 22.29
C LYS A 444 -31.25 16.68 23.34
#